data_AF-C9WME7-F1
#
_entry.id   AF-C9WME7-F1
#
_cell.length_a   1.000
_cell.length_b   1.000
_cell.length_c   1.000
_cell.angle_alpha   90.00
_cell.angle_beta   90.00
_cell.angle_gamma   90.00
#
_symmetry.space_group_name_H-M   'P 1'
#
loop_
_entity.id
_entity.type
_entity.pdbx_description
1 polymer ?
#
loop_
_entity_poly.entity_id
_entity_poly.type
_entity_poly.pdbx_seq_one_letter_code
_entity_poly.pdbx_strand_id
1 'polypeptide(L)'
;IMTFSDIETQYTANGGLDDIVKMQERCLSECGCDGIVSPGDFIQLAGAVGVGNCPGAPRLRFLLGRPNATAPAPENMVPAPFD
;
A
#
# COMPACT_ATOMS: atom_id res chain seq x y z
N ILE A 1 -2.65 4.61 4.18
CA ILE A 1 -3.18 4.78 2.81
C ILE A 1 -4.39 3.92 2.49
N MET A 2 -4.31 2.59 2.30
CA MET A 2 -5.47 1.79 1.85
C MET A 2 -6.68 1.87 2.80
N THR A 3 -6.48 1.77 4.12
CA THR A 3 -7.58 1.85 5.11
C THR A 3 -8.33 3.20 5.13
N PHE A 4 -7.65 4.29 4.76
CA PHE A 4 -8.19 5.66 4.73
C PHE A 4 -7.97 6.25 3.34
N SER A 5 -8.32 5.49 2.30
CA SER A 5 -8.01 5.81 0.91
C SER A 5 -8.78 7.03 0.42
N ASP A 6 -9.97 7.28 0.96
CA ASP A 6 -10.77 8.49 0.75
C ASP A 6 -10.12 9.77 1.27
N ILE A 7 -9.19 9.67 2.22
CA ILE A 7 -8.46 10.81 2.79
C ILE A 7 -7.06 10.91 2.18
N GLU A 8 -6.23 9.88 2.35
CA GLU A 8 -4.80 9.97 2.05
C GLU A 8 -4.49 10.06 0.54
N THR A 9 -5.36 9.54 -0.33
CA THR A 9 -5.16 9.65 -1.79
C THR A 9 -5.50 11.03 -2.34
N GLN A 10 -6.14 11.89 -1.54
CA GLN A 10 -6.45 13.27 -1.91
C GLN A 10 -5.30 14.24 -1.59
N TYR A 11 -4.28 13.79 -0.85
CA TYR A 11 -3.10 14.61 -0.56
C TYR A 11 -2.30 14.88 -1.83
N THR A 12 -1.82 16.10 -1.98
CA THR A 12 -1.13 16.55 -3.21
C THR A 12 0.05 15.64 -3.60
N ALA A 13 0.87 15.25 -2.62
CA ALA A 13 2.05 14.39 -2.85
C ALA A 13 1.69 12.92 -3.16
N ASN A 14 0.46 12.48 -2.90
CA ASN A 14 -0.04 11.13 -3.19
C ASN A 14 -0.81 11.04 -4.51
N GLY A 15 -0.79 12.09 -5.34
CA GLY A 15 -1.50 12.13 -6.61
C GLY A 15 -1.20 10.93 -7.50
N GLY A 16 -2.25 10.24 -7.94
CA GLY A 16 -2.18 9.05 -8.80
C GLY A 16 -2.06 7.70 -8.08
N LEU A 17 -2.03 7.67 -6.74
CA LEU A 17 -2.00 6.42 -5.98
C LEU A 17 -3.39 5.77 -5.82
N ASP A 18 -4.48 6.46 -6.15
CA ASP A 18 -5.84 5.95 -5.96
C ASP A 18 -6.15 4.74 -6.87
N ASP A 19 -5.64 4.72 -8.10
CA ASP A 19 -5.82 3.61 -9.03
C ASP A 19 -5.22 2.30 -8.49
N ILE A 20 -3.98 2.35 -7.99
CA ILE A 20 -3.32 1.16 -7.45
C ILE A 20 -3.93 0.73 -6.11
N VAL A 21 -4.38 1.68 -5.29
CA VAL A 21 -5.07 1.37 -4.03
C VAL A 21 -6.37 0.61 -4.34
N LYS A 22 -7.22 1.11 -5.24
CA LYS A 22 -8.46 0.42 -5.65
C LYS A 22 -8.19 -0.96 -6.25
N MET A 23 -7.14 -1.09 -7.07
CA MET A 23 -6.77 -2.38 -7.65
C MET A 23 -6.31 -3.38 -6.59
N GLN A 24 -5.53 -2.95 -5.59
CA GLN A 24 -5.09 -3.80 -4.50
C GLN A 24 -6.22 -4.18 -3.54
N GLU A 25 -7.13 -3.27 -3.22
CA GLU A 25 -8.36 -3.55 -2.44
C GLU A 25 -9.18 -4.66 -3.11
N ARG A 26 -9.38 -4.55 -4.43
CA ARG A 26 -10.05 -5.58 -5.22
C ARG A 26 -9.31 -6.92 -5.14
N CYS A 27 -7.99 -6.92 -5.28
CA CYS A 27 -7.20 -8.15 -5.22
C CYS A 27 -7.29 -8.82 -3.84
N LEU A 28 -7.21 -8.03 -2.76
CA LEU A 28 -7.35 -8.50 -1.38
C LEU A 28 -8.72 -9.16 -1.15
N SER A 29 -9.78 -8.56 -1.70
CA SER A 29 -11.14 -9.09 -1.66
C SER A 29 -11.29 -10.37 -2.50
N GLU A 30 -10.88 -10.34 -3.78
CA GLU A 30 -11.03 -11.46 -4.72
C GLU A 30 -10.17 -12.68 -4.35
N CYS A 31 -9.02 -12.49 -3.69
CA CYS A 31 -8.21 -13.60 -3.18
C CYS A 31 -8.78 -14.26 -1.91
N GLY A 32 -9.87 -13.72 -1.34
CA GLY A 32 -10.43 -14.20 -0.07
C GLY A 32 -9.49 -13.96 1.12
N CYS A 33 -8.60 -12.97 1.00
CA CYS A 33 -7.62 -12.65 2.03
C CYS A 33 -8.11 -11.54 2.99
N ASP A 34 -9.27 -10.98 2.72
CA ASP A 34 -9.89 -9.97 3.58
C ASP A 34 -10.14 -10.53 4.99
N GLY A 35 -9.80 -9.73 6.01
CA GLY A 35 -9.81 -10.15 7.41
C GLY A 35 -8.71 -11.16 7.82
N ILE A 36 -7.96 -11.73 6.88
CA ILE A 36 -6.82 -12.64 7.13
C ILE A 36 -5.49 -11.88 7.03
N VAL A 37 -5.37 -11.05 5.99
CA VAL A 37 -4.19 -10.22 5.72
C VAL A 37 -4.59 -8.76 5.90
N SER A 38 -3.86 -8.01 6.72
CA SER A 38 -4.14 -6.58 6.86
C SER A 38 -3.78 -5.82 5.58
N PRO A 39 -4.43 -4.67 5.30
CA PRO A 39 -4.04 -3.79 4.20
C PRO A 39 -2.54 -3.47 4.19
N GLY A 40 -1.96 -3.24 5.38
CA GLY A 40 -0.53 -2.96 5.52
C GLY A 40 0.36 -4.14 5.13
N ASP A 41 -0.02 -5.37 5.51
CA ASP A 41 0.72 -6.57 5.12
C ASP A 41 0.58 -6.84 3.61
N PHE A 42 -0.61 -6.64 3.06
CA PHE A 42 -0.85 -6.82 1.64
C PHE A 42 -0.01 -5.87 0.78
N ILE A 43 0.02 -4.58 1.12
CA ILE A 43 0.85 -3.58 0.42
C ILE A 43 2.32 -4.02 0.40
N GLN A 44 2.85 -4.48 1.53
CA GLN A 44 4.26 -4.86 1.65
C GLN A 44 4.58 -6.17 0.94
N LEU A 45 3.63 -7.12 0.92
CA LEU A 45 3.75 -8.34 0.13
C LEU A 45 3.74 -8.00 -1.37
N ALA A 46 2.78 -7.20 -1.81
CA ALA A 46 2.64 -6.77 -3.21
C ALA A 46 3.89 -6.02 -3.69
N GLY A 47 4.46 -5.14 -2.86
CA GLY A 47 5.73 -4.48 -3.15
C GLY A 47 6.90 -5.46 -3.27
N ALA A 48 7.02 -6.43 -2.37
CA ALA A 48 8.06 -7.46 -2.44
C ALA A 48 7.95 -8.33 -3.70
N VAL A 49 6.73 -8.71 -4.09
CA VAL A 49 6.46 -9.45 -5.33
C VAL A 49 6.75 -8.59 -6.56
N GLY A 50 6.28 -7.33 -6.56
CA GLY A 50 6.49 -6.39 -7.66
C GLY A 50 7.97 -6.14 -7.95
N VAL A 51 8.75 -5.86 -6.92
CA VAL A 51 10.22 -5.71 -7.02
C VAL A 51 10.87 -7.01 -7.47
N GLY A 52 10.40 -8.17 -7.00
CA GLY A 52 10.91 -9.49 -7.41
C GLY A 52 10.76 -9.80 -8.90
N ASN A 53 9.87 -9.10 -9.61
CA ASN A 53 9.70 -9.23 -11.07
C ASN A 53 10.70 -8.37 -11.87
N CYS A 54 11.49 -7.52 -11.22
CA CYS A 54 12.49 -6.67 -11.88
C CYS A 54 13.86 -7.39 -11.96
N PRO A 55 14.47 -7.55 -13.15
CA PRO A 55 15.78 -8.18 -13.29
C PRO A 55 16.86 -7.48 -12.45
N GLY A 56 17.63 -8.25 -11.68
CA GLY A 56 18.68 -7.74 -10.80
C GLY A 56 18.20 -7.20 -9.46
N ALA A 57 16.90 -7.19 -9.19
CA ALA A 57 16.37 -6.79 -7.90
C ALA A 57 16.70 -7.81 -6.79
N PRO A 58 16.87 -7.34 -5.55
CA PRO A 58 17.03 -8.24 -4.42
C PRO A 58 15.72 -8.97 -4.11
N ARG A 59 15.83 -10.16 -3.53
CA ARG A 59 14.68 -10.83 -2.92
C ARG A 59 14.39 -10.19 -1.56
N LEU A 60 13.41 -9.29 -1.52
CA LEU A 60 13.00 -8.60 -0.29
C LEU A 60 12.47 -9.60 0.75
N ARG A 61 12.82 -9.37 2.02
CA ARG A 61 12.25 -10.11 3.15
C ARG A 61 10.84 -9.59 3.41
N PHE A 62 9.87 -10.49 3.42
CA PHE A 62 8.51 -10.19 3.85
C PHE A 62 8.29 -10.68 5.28
N LEU A 63 7.71 -9.82 6.11
CA LEU A 63 7.24 -10.13 7.46
C LEU A 63 5.76 -9.76 7.54
N LEU A 64 4.98 -10.66 8.15
CA LEU A 64 3.55 -10.57 8.43
C LEU A 64 3.32 -10.04 9.87
N GLY A 65 2.19 -9.38 10.10
CA GLY A 65 1.69 -9.04 11.43
C GLY A 65 1.44 -7.55 11.65
N ARG A 66 1.24 -6.77 10.58
CA ARG A 66 0.90 -5.35 10.73
C ARG A 66 -0.54 -5.20 11.21
N PRO A 67 -0.80 -4.45 12.29
CA PRO A 67 -2.17 -4.17 12.71
C PRO A 67 -2.87 -3.27 11.70
N ASN A 68 -4.21 -3.32 11.67
CA ASN A 68 -5.01 -2.40 10.88
C ASN A 68 -4.79 -0.96 11.39
N ALA A 69 -4.69 -0.01 10.46
CA ALA A 69 -4.54 1.39 10.79
C ALA A 69 -5.80 1.92 11.48
N THR A 70 -5.62 2.81 12.47
CA THR A 70 -6.72 3.39 13.26
C THR A 70 -6.94 4.87 13.02
N ALA A 71 -6.03 5.54 12.30
CA ALA A 71 -6.14 6.92 11.88
C ALA A 71 -5.41 7.14 10.54
N PRO A 72 -5.85 8.10 9.71
CA PRO A 72 -5.11 8.50 8.52
C PRO A 72 -3.78 9.16 8.90
N ALA A 73 -2.78 9.05 8.04
CA ALA A 73 -1.57 9.84 8.17
C ALA A 73 -1.88 11.36 8.01
N PRO A 74 -1.18 12.26 8.72
CA PRO A 74 -1.23 13.69 8.42
C PRO A 74 -0.78 13.99 6.99
N GLU A 75 -1.30 15.07 6.40
CA GLU A 75 -0.83 15.57 5.11
C GLU A 75 0.64 16.06 5.20
N ASN A 76 1.36 16.09 4.07
CA ASN A 76 2.76 16.53 3.92
C ASN A 76 3.82 15.65 4.63
N MET A 77 3.50 14.38 4.89
CA MET A 77 4.48 13.39 5.39
C MET A 77 5.21 12.63 4.25
N VAL A 78 4.80 12.85 3.01
CA VAL A 78 5.41 12.26 1.80
C VAL A 78 6.21 13.37 1.09
N PRO A 79 7.51 13.17 0.80
CA PRO A 79 8.31 14.15 0.07
C PRO A 79 7.75 14.46 -1.31
N ALA A 80 7.81 15.72 -1.71
CA ALA A 80 7.45 16.18 -3.04
C ALA A 80 8.70 16.38 -3.91
N PRO A 81 8.59 16.26 -5.24
CA PRO A 81 9.74 16.42 -6.14
C PRO A 81 10.32 17.83 -6.19
N PHE A 82 9.67 18.81 -5.54
CA PHE A 82 10.06 20.22 -5.51
C PHE A 82 10.35 20.72 -4.08
N ASP A 83 10.57 19.80 -3.14
CA ASP A 83 11.13 20.10 -1.81
C ASP A 83 12.58 20.59 -1.89
#